data_AF-A0A1M4EIG1-F1
#
_entry.id   AF-A0A1M4EIG1-F1
#
_cell.length_a   1.000
_cell.length_b   1.000
_cell.length_c   1.000
_cell.angle_alpha   90.00
_cell.angle_beta   90.00
_cell.angle_gamma   90.00
#
_symmetry.space_group_name_H-M   'P 1'
#
loop_
_entity.id
_entity.type
_entity.pdbx_description
1 polymer ?
#
loop_
_entity_poly.entity_id
_entity_poly.type
_entity_poly.pdbx_seq_one_letter_code
_entity_poly.pdbx_strand_id
1 'polypeptide(L)'
;MDFTFISGNLGLDLAGTVGHRRRERIDLLATPGDLARWTVAAGLLDERPAVSDGDLAEARALREAIYRLACAARTGSAMEAGDRETLNAAARHAPASVLLGERGVERGGDVRAALASTAEGGRPSCRRPARDGRR
;
A
#
# COMPACT_ATOMS: atom_id res chain seq x y z
N MET A 1 -6.56 2.58 18.76
CA MET A 1 -7.28 2.68 17.48
C MET A 1 -6.81 1.54 16.61
N ASP A 2 -7.76 0.76 16.11
CA ASP A 2 -7.51 -0.47 15.34
C ASP A 2 -7.55 -0.19 13.84
N PHE A 3 -6.76 -0.94 13.07
CA PHE A 3 -6.74 -0.84 11.61
C PHE A 3 -7.95 -1.54 11.01
N THR A 4 -8.46 -0.98 9.92
CA THR A 4 -9.66 -1.49 9.25
C THR A 4 -9.29 -1.92 7.83
N PHE A 5 -9.54 -3.20 7.52
CA PHE A 5 -9.20 -3.84 6.24
C PHE A 5 -10.49 -4.23 5.52
N ILE A 6 -11.06 -3.29 4.76
CA ILE A 6 -12.39 -3.45 4.12
C ILE A 6 -12.27 -3.71 2.63
N SER A 7 -11.18 -3.29 2.00
CA SER A 7 -11.12 -3.19 0.54
C SER A 7 -10.77 -4.50 -0.16
N GLY A 8 -10.26 -5.50 0.57
CA GLY A 8 -9.60 -6.67 -0.02
C GLY A 8 -8.34 -6.28 -0.83
N ASN A 9 -7.86 -5.05 -0.65
CA ASN A 9 -6.77 -4.43 -1.40
C ASN A 9 -5.85 -3.71 -0.42
N LEU A 10 -4.71 -4.33 -0.12
CA LEU A 10 -3.74 -3.82 0.86
C LEU A 10 -3.31 -2.37 0.58
N GLY A 11 -3.24 -1.96 -0.69
CA GLY A 11 -2.92 -0.58 -1.05
C GLY A 11 -4.00 0.42 -0.61
N LEU A 12 -5.29 0.08 -0.78
CA LEU A 12 -6.39 0.90 -0.32
C LEU A 12 -6.53 0.88 1.21
N ASP A 13 -6.22 -0.25 1.85
CA ASP A 13 -6.20 -0.33 3.31
C ASP A 13 -5.05 0.52 3.89
N LEU A 14 -3.88 0.58 3.22
CA LEU A 14 -2.81 1.52 3.56
C LEU A 14 -3.28 2.98 3.41
N ALA A 15 -3.96 3.32 2.30
CA ALA A 15 -4.54 4.65 2.09
C ALA A 15 -5.57 5.05 3.17
N GLY A 16 -6.28 4.05 3.70
CA GLY A 16 -7.25 4.15 4.78
C GLY A 16 -6.65 4.43 6.16
N THR A 17 -5.32 4.33 6.33
CA THR A 17 -4.65 4.73 7.58
C THR A 17 -4.74 6.24 7.87
N VAL A 18 -5.20 7.04 6.90
CA VAL A 18 -5.52 8.45 7.13
C VAL A 18 -7.03 8.64 7.13
N GLY A 19 -7.56 8.94 8.31
CA GLY A 19 -8.95 9.31 8.50
C GLY A 19 -9.21 10.80 8.23
N HIS A 20 -10.48 11.15 8.02
CA HIS A 20 -10.96 12.54 8.00
C HIS A 20 -10.16 13.51 7.12
N ARG A 21 -9.66 13.03 5.97
CA ARG A 21 -8.79 13.77 5.02
C ARG A 21 -9.27 15.17 4.60
N ARG A 22 -10.56 15.48 4.76
CA ARG A 22 -11.17 16.77 4.37
C ARG A 22 -11.45 17.73 5.54
N ARG A 23 -11.27 17.31 6.79
CA ARG A 23 -11.51 18.15 7.98
C ARG A 23 -10.36 17.97 8.96
N GLU A 24 -10.50 17.06 9.92
CA GLU A 24 -9.53 16.83 10.98
C GLU A 24 -8.66 15.61 10.67
N ARG A 25 -7.64 15.79 9.82
CA ARG A 25 -6.83 14.69 9.31
C ARG A 25 -6.19 13.89 10.47
N ILE A 26 -6.62 12.64 10.64
CA ILE A 26 -6.02 11.70 11.62
C ILE A 26 -5.10 10.76 10.85
N ASP A 27 -3.81 10.74 11.20
CA ASP A 27 -2.83 9.82 10.62
C ASP A 27 -2.51 8.70 11.62
N LEU A 28 -2.90 7.46 11.29
CA LEU A 28 -2.64 6.28 12.12
C LEU A 28 -1.21 5.75 11.98
N LEU A 29 -0.43 6.23 11.01
CA LEU A 29 0.99 5.91 10.83
C LEU A 29 1.84 7.10 11.30
N ALA A 30 1.67 7.52 12.55
CA ALA A 30 2.37 8.68 13.13
C ALA A 30 3.86 8.40 13.39
N THR A 31 4.19 7.17 13.77
CA THR A 31 5.54 6.74 14.15
C THR A 31 6.01 5.50 13.39
N PRO A 32 7.31 5.19 13.36
CA PRO A 32 7.81 3.93 12.78
C PRO A 32 7.19 2.69 13.43
N GLY A 33 6.92 2.76 14.75
CA GLY A 33 6.26 1.68 15.48
C GLY A 33 4.82 1.42 15.02
N ASP A 34 4.11 2.44 14.53
CA ASP A 34 2.77 2.28 13.95
C ASP A 34 2.81 1.57 12.61
N LEU A 35 3.83 1.85 11.78
CA LEU A 35 4.03 1.12 10.54
C LEU A 35 4.38 -0.34 10.80
N ALA A 36 5.29 -0.62 11.74
CA ALA A 36 5.60 -2.00 12.15
C ALA A 36 4.33 -2.75 12.62
N ARG A 37 3.49 -2.09 13.43
CA ARG A 37 2.19 -2.63 13.85
C ARG A 37 1.25 -2.90 12.68
N TRP A 38 1.20 -1.98 11.72
CA TRP A 38 0.33 -2.10 10.56
C TRP A 38 0.70 -3.30 9.70
N THR A 39 2.00 -3.57 9.47
CA THR A 39 2.43 -4.73 8.66
C THR A 39 1.91 -6.06 9.21
N VAL A 40 1.94 -6.23 10.54
CA VAL A 40 1.42 -7.44 11.19
C VAL A 40 -0.10 -7.46 11.18
N ALA A 41 -0.76 -6.34 11.50
CA ALA A 41 -2.21 -6.26 11.48
C ALA A 41 -2.82 -6.50 10.09
N ALA A 42 -2.10 -6.10 9.03
CA ALA A 42 -2.46 -6.35 7.64
C ALA A 42 -2.23 -7.80 7.19
N GLY A 43 -1.65 -8.64 8.04
CA GLY A 43 -1.29 -10.02 7.71
C GLY A 43 -0.20 -10.12 6.65
N LEU A 44 0.68 -9.12 6.55
CA LEU A 44 1.82 -9.12 5.63
C LEU A 44 3.02 -9.85 6.22
N LEU A 45 3.23 -9.72 7.54
CA LEU A 45 4.32 -10.31 8.29
C LEU A 45 3.76 -10.90 9.59
N ASP A 46 4.34 -11.99 10.08
CA ASP A 46 3.93 -12.55 11.36
C ASP A 46 4.57 -11.80 12.55
N GLU A 47 5.71 -11.16 12.33
CA GLU A 47 6.45 -10.39 13.33
C GLU A 47 6.67 -8.93 12.91
N ARG A 48 6.84 -8.05 13.91
CA ARG A 48 7.06 -6.62 13.66
C ARG A 48 8.49 -6.41 13.13
N PRO A 49 8.66 -5.84 11.93
CA PRO A 49 9.98 -5.54 11.41
C PRO A 49 10.57 -4.32 12.14
N ALA A 50 11.90 -4.16 12.04
CA ALA A 50 12.54 -2.89 12.32
C ALA A 50 12.11 -1.85 11.28
N VAL A 51 11.76 -0.65 11.72
CA VAL A 51 11.30 0.44 10.86
C VAL A 51 12.03 1.71 11.23
N SER A 52 12.65 2.36 10.26
CA SER A 52 13.27 3.67 10.40
C SER A 52 12.30 4.81 10.04
N ASP A 53 12.68 6.05 10.36
CA ASP A 53 11.94 7.23 9.90
C ASP A 53 11.94 7.36 8.36
N GLY A 54 12.99 6.86 7.70
CA GLY A 54 13.07 6.79 6.24
C GLY A 54 12.02 5.83 5.66
N ASP A 55 11.91 4.64 6.23
CA ASP A 55 10.90 3.65 5.81
C ASP A 55 9.47 4.18 6.03
N LEU A 56 9.25 4.91 7.13
CA LEU A 56 7.97 5.56 7.39
C LEU A 56 7.66 6.65 6.34
N ALA A 57 8.65 7.45 5.96
CA ALA A 57 8.49 8.46 4.92
C ALA A 57 8.15 7.82 3.56
N GLU A 58 8.84 6.74 3.19
CA GLU A 58 8.57 5.96 1.98
C GLU A 58 7.15 5.36 2.00
N ALA A 59 6.75 4.76 3.12
CA ALA A 59 5.40 4.20 3.28
C ALA A 59 4.31 5.28 3.14
N ARG A 60 4.52 6.46 3.73
CA ARG A 60 3.59 7.60 3.59
C ARG A 60 3.55 8.11 2.14
N ALA A 61 4.68 8.18 1.44
CA ALA A 61 4.72 8.57 0.03
C ALA A 61 3.94 7.58 -0.84
N LEU A 62 4.18 6.28 -0.66
CA LEU A 62 3.44 5.21 -1.33
C LEU A 62 1.94 5.29 -1.06
N ARG A 63 1.56 5.48 0.21
CA ARG A 63 0.17 5.65 0.65
C ARG A 63 -0.54 6.77 -0.11
N GLU A 64 0.08 7.95 -0.19
CA GLU A 64 -0.53 9.10 -0.85
C GLU A 64 -0.57 8.93 -2.37
N ALA A 65 0.43 8.29 -2.97
CA ALA A 65 0.42 7.92 -4.39
C ALA A 65 -0.73 6.96 -4.72
N ILE A 66 -0.92 5.90 -3.93
CA ILE A 66 -2.03 4.95 -4.11
C ILE A 66 -3.38 5.67 -3.99
N TYR A 67 -3.55 6.55 -2.99
CA TYR A 67 -4.79 7.31 -2.82
C TYR A 67 -5.11 8.19 -4.04
N ARG A 68 -4.11 8.90 -4.58
CA ARG A 68 -4.28 9.75 -5.78
C ARG A 68 -4.58 8.93 -7.02
N LEU A 69 -3.88 7.82 -7.23
CA LEU A 69 -4.13 6.89 -8.34
C LEU A 69 -5.53 6.29 -8.28
N ALA A 70 -5.99 5.87 -7.09
CA ALA A 70 -7.34 5.36 -6.89
C ALA A 70 -8.40 6.45 -7.15
N CYS A 71 -8.15 7.69 -6.73
CA CYS A 71 -9.03 8.81 -7.06
C CYS A 71 -9.09 9.07 -8.57
N ALA A 72 -7.95 9.12 -9.25
CA ALA A 72 -7.88 9.33 -10.70
C ALA A 72 -8.59 8.21 -11.46
N ALA A 73 -8.38 6.95 -11.08
CA ALA A 73 -9.11 5.80 -11.63
C ALA A 73 -10.62 5.93 -11.45
N ARG A 74 -11.07 6.35 -10.26
CA ARG A 74 -12.50 6.54 -9.96
C ARG A 74 -13.13 7.68 -10.75
N THR A 75 -12.40 8.75 -11.04
CA THR A 75 -12.89 9.91 -11.81
C THR A 75 -12.62 9.83 -13.31
N GLY A 76 -11.95 8.77 -13.78
CA GLY A 76 -11.52 8.63 -15.18
C GLY A 76 -10.45 9.66 -15.58
N SER A 77 -9.75 10.25 -14.61
CA SER A 77 -8.69 11.23 -14.85
C SER A 77 -7.36 10.55 -15.18
N ALA A 78 -6.44 11.29 -15.79
CA ALA A 78 -5.11 10.79 -16.08
C ALA A 78 -4.34 10.46 -14.79
N MET A 79 -3.67 9.30 -14.77
CA MET A 79 -2.76 8.92 -13.70
C MET A 79 -1.45 9.69 -13.84
N GLU A 80 -1.09 10.43 -12.79
CA GLU A 80 0.13 11.21 -12.72
C GLU A 80 1.38 10.30 -12.85
N ALA A 81 2.46 10.78 -13.47
CA ALA A 81 3.66 9.98 -13.74
C ALA A 81 4.46 9.67 -12.47
N GLY A 82 4.68 10.65 -11.61
CA GLY A 82 5.37 10.48 -10.32
C GLY A 82 4.62 9.55 -9.37
N ASP A 83 3.29 9.59 -9.32
CA ASP A 83 2.50 8.65 -8.53
C ASP A 83 2.66 7.20 -9.03
N ARG A 84 2.67 7.00 -10.36
CA ARG A 84 2.94 5.70 -10.97
C ARG A 84 4.37 5.23 -10.71
N GLU A 85 5.34 6.15 -10.77
CA GLU A 85 6.74 5.85 -10.48
C GLU A 85 6.93 5.42 -9.03
N THR A 86 6.32 6.14 -8.07
CA THR A 86 6.35 5.79 -6.65
C THR A 86 5.79 4.40 -6.39
N LEU A 87 4.61 4.09 -6.97
CA LEU A 87 4.02 2.76 -6.86
C LEU A 87 4.92 1.67 -7.46
N ASN A 88 5.47 1.92 -8.65
CA ASN A 88 6.32 0.97 -9.34
C ASN A 88 7.67 0.79 -8.64
N ALA A 89 8.23 1.83 -8.02
CA ALA A 89 9.47 1.75 -7.27
C ALA A 89 9.31 0.82 -6.06
N ALA A 90 8.23 0.97 -5.29
CA ALA A 90 7.91 0.07 -4.18
C ALA A 90 7.71 -1.38 -4.67
N ALA A 91 6.97 -1.58 -5.75
CA ALA A 91 6.69 -2.90 -6.32
C ALA A 91 7.91 -3.59 -6.98
N ARG A 92 9.08 -2.93 -7.08
CA ARG A 92 10.32 -3.56 -7.60
C ARG A 92 11.05 -4.36 -6.54
N HIS A 93 10.78 -4.12 -5.25
CA HIS A 93 11.37 -4.92 -4.18
C HIS A 93 10.72 -6.30 -4.12
N ALA A 94 11.43 -7.27 -3.54
CA ALA A 94 10.87 -8.60 -3.34
C ALA A 94 9.69 -8.53 -2.36
N PRO A 95 8.52 -9.12 -2.68
CA PRO A 95 7.37 -9.14 -1.76
C PRO A 95 7.67 -10.00 -0.52
N ALA A 96 6.85 -9.82 0.53
CA ALA A 96 6.91 -10.64 1.73
C ALA A 96 6.82 -12.15 1.36
N SER A 97 7.66 -12.96 2.00
CA SER A 97 7.66 -14.40 1.78
C SER A 97 6.42 -15.02 2.38
N VAL A 98 5.83 -15.99 1.69
CA VAL A 98 4.70 -16.78 2.18
C VAL A 98 5.07 -18.25 2.03
N LEU A 99 5.25 -18.93 3.14
CA LEU A 99 5.65 -20.34 3.19
C LEU A 99 4.58 -21.15 3.92
N LEU A 100 4.43 -22.41 3.54
CA LEU A 100 3.62 -23.35 4.29
C LEU A 100 4.53 -24.13 5.25
N GLY A 101 4.50 -23.75 6.53
CA GLY A 101 5.19 -24.43 7.61
C GLY A 101 4.31 -25.48 8.29
N GLU A 102 4.87 -26.22 9.24
CA GLU A 102 4.18 -27.32 9.94
C GLU A 102 2.93 -26.86 10.72
N ARG A 103 2.88 -25.58 11.11
CA ARG A 103 1.78 -24.98 11.89
C ARG A 103 0.84 -24.12 11.05
N GLY A 104 1.05 -24.05 9.74
CA GLY A 104 0.24 -23.25 8.82
C GLY A 104 1.08 -22.29 7.98
N VAL A 105 0.43 -21.23 7.48
CA VAL A 105 1.08 -20.22 6.62
C VAL A 105 1.95 -19.30 7.47
N GLU A 106 3.24 -19.22 7.13
CA GLU A 106 4.23 -18.36 7.76
C GLU A 106 4.62 -17.23 6.80
N ARG A 107 4.68 -16.00 7.33
CA ARG A 107 4.95 -14.79 6.55
C ARG A 107 6.15 -14.03 7.09
N GLY A 108 7.15 -13.84 6.24
CA GLY A 108 8.42 -13.24 6.60
C GLY A 108 8.88 -12.14 5.66
N GLY A 109 9.86 -11.36 6.11
CA GLY A 109 10.43 -10.24 5.35
C GLY A 109 10.65 -9.00 6.20
N ASP A 110 11.18 -7.96 5.57
CA ASP A 110 11.36 -6.64 6.16
C ASP A 110 10.21 -5.69 5.77
N VAL A 111 10.28 -4.45 6.25
CA VAL A 111 9.27 -3.43 5.94
C VAL A 111 9.19 -3.14 4.44
N ARG A 112 10.29 -3.23 3.68
CA ARG A 112 10.29 -3.03 2.23
C ARG A 112 9.53 -4.15 1.53
N ALA A 113 9.70 -5.39 1.99
CA ALA A 113 8.94 -6.52 1.47
C ALA A 113 7.43 -6.37 1.72
N ALA A 114 7.04 -5.89 2.90
CA ALA A 114 5.65 -5.56 3.21
C ALA A 114 5.09 -4.43 2.32
N LEU A 115 5.88 -3.37 2.06
CA LEU A 115 5.49 -2.28 1.17
C LEU A 115 5.39 -2.74 -0.30
N ALA A 116 6.24 -3.66 -0.74
CA ALA A 116 6.16 -4.26 -2.07
C ALA A 116 4.85 -5.05 -2.24
N SER A 117 4.52 -5.95 -1.32
CA SER A 117 3.25 -6.69 -1.32
C SER A 117 2.03 -5.74 -1.30
N THR A 118 2.14 -4.61 -0.59
CA THR A 118 1.11 -3.57 -0.56
C THR A 118 0.96 -2.86 -1.90
N ALA A 119 2.07 -2.52 -2.55
CA ALA A 119 2.10 -1.88 -3.85
C ALA A 119 1.54 -2.78 -4.96
N GLU A 120 1.81 -4.09 -4.90
CA GLU A 120 1.24 -5.08 -5.81
C GLU A 120 -0.29 -5.14 -5.71
N GLY A 121 -0.81 -5.17 -4.48
CA GLY A 121 -2.26 -5.11 -4.24
C GLY A 121 -2.88 -3.79 -4.71
N GLY A 122 -2.18 -2.66 -4.53
CA GLY A 122 -2.68 -1.31 -4.84
C GLY A 122 -2.79 -0.96 -6.33
N ARG A 123 -2.45 -1.87 -7.25
CA ARG A 123 -2.51 -1.61 -8.69
C ARG A 123 -3.97 -1.39 -9.13
N PRO A 124 -4.32 -0.21 -9.68
CA PRO A 124 -5.66 0.00 -10.22
C PRO A 124 -5.91 -1.00 -11.34
N SER A 125 -7.13 -1.53 -11.45
CA SER A 125 -7.55 -2.29 -12.63
C SER A 125 -7.57 -1.33 -13.82
N CYS A 126 -6.47 -1.26 -14.56
CA CYS A 126 -6.38 -0.47 -15.78
C CYS A 126 -7.31 -1.09 -16.83
N ARG A 127 -8.54 -0.59 -16.92
CA ARG A 127 -9.35 -0.79 -18.12
C ARG A 127 -8.65 -0.03 -19.24
N ARG A 128 -8.07 -0.75 -20.22
CA ARG A 128 -7.48 -0.08 -21.39
C ARG A 128 -8.58 0.83 -21.98
N PRO A 129 -8.31 2.12 -22.26
CA PRO A 129 -9.24 2.90 -23.05
C PRO A 129 -9.44 2.15 -24.37
N ALA A 130 -10.71 1.99 -24.78
CA ALA A 130 -11.03 1.44 -26.09
C ALA A 130 -10.21 2.23 -27.11
N ARG A 131 -9.40 1.55 -27.93
CA ARG A 131 -8.75 2.19 -29.07
C ARG A 131 -9.89 2.73 -29.92
N ASP A 132 -10.08 4.05 -29.91
CA ASP A 132 -11.01 4.71 -30.80
C ASP A 132 -10.49 4.47 -32.22
N GLY A 133 -11.16 3.55 -32.92
CA GLY A 133 -10.83 3.16 -34.27
C GLY A 133 -11.28 4.27 -35.19
N ARG A 134 -10.40 5.23 -35.48
CA ARG A 134 -10.53 6.07 -36.67
C ARG A 134 -9.56 5.61 -37.74
N ARG A 135 -10.11 4.86 -38.69
CA ARG A 135 -9.68 4.87 -40.10
C ARG A 135 -10.31 6.08 -40.78
#